data_AF-A0A4Y8IPA5-F1
#
_entry.id   AF-A0A4Y8IPA5-F1
#
_cell.length_a   1.000
_cell.length_b   1.000
_cell.length_c   1.000
_cell.angle_alpha   90.00
_cell.angle_beta   90.00
_cell.angle_gamma   90.00
#
_symmetry.space_group_name_H-M   'P 1'
#
loop_
_entity.id
_entity.type
_entity.pdbx_description
1 polymer ?
#
loop_
_entity_poly.entity_id
_entity_poly.type
_entity_poly.pdbx_seq_one_letter_code
_entity_poly.pdbx_strand_id
1 'polypeptide(L)'
;MGLQLVEVYVPKNNYHFVVEKLRSFSREGTWKEEESQDERILIRMIISSDYVEDVLNYLETVSRSSEGFETILFPVHTYFSHQSIEKEEEKDEKKEEEQKEQDEDKQKFLRASRQELKHTIEEKSKLTLNYTLLVIFSAIVATAGFMKDDTAVVIGAMAIAPLIGPAISMGFATVLGDLSHLGKAAFTLFLGVFIIVGISAFFGYFVFNITESSQYNSRTEVTLADFFLALAAGAAGAMSILNRLSSNLVGVMVAVALLPPVITFGMSIGQGLWDDTFGSSLLVMTNITCIVLSAVIIFFISGVRPVKWKDESMISASRLVSIFFISLIALIIFVIISLGFY
;
A
#
# COMPACT_ATOMS: atom_id res chain seq x y z
N MET A 1 0.15 19.51 -11.74
CA MET A 1 0.98 19.35 -10.51
C MET A 1 0.04 19.01 -9.39
N GLY A 2 0.43 18.20 -8.41
CA GLY A 2 -0.43 17.94 -7.25
C GLY A 2 -0.45 19.17 -6.35
N LEU A 3 -1.62 19.64 -5.94
CA LEU A 3 -1.76 20.77 -5.01
C LEU A 3 -2.23 20.27 -3.66
N GLN A 4 -1.79 20.96 -2.61
CA GLN A 4 -2.26 20.73 -1.26
C GLN A 4 -2.60 22.05 -0.58
N LEU A 5 -3.63 22.01 0.25
CA LEU A 5 -4.05 23.13 1.08
C LEU A 5 -3.52 22.87 2.48
N VAL A 6 -2.68 23.78 2.97
CA VAL A 6 -2.22 23.79 4.35
C VAL A 6 -3.05 24.81 5.11
N GLU A 7 -3.67 24.37 6.21
CA GLU A 7 -4.30 25.22 7.20
C GLU A 7 -3.43 25.26 8.45
N VAL A 8 -3.08 26.46 8.92
CA VAL A 8 -2.26 26.65 10.11
C VAL A 8 -2.95 27.61 11.05
N TYR A 9 -3.23 27.16 12.27
CA TYR A 9 -3.65 28.01 13.37
C TYR A 9 -2.40 28.50 14.09
N VAL A 10 -2.22 29.82 14.12
CA VAL A 10 -1.05 30.49 14.70
C VAL A 10 -1.51 31.45 15.81
N PRO A 11 -0.91 31.40 17.01
CA PRO A 11 -1.14 32.42 18.04
C PRO A 11 -0.79 33.83 17.52
N LYS A 12 -1.60 34.85 17.84
CA LYS A 12 -1.41 36.23 17.34
C LYS A 12 0.01 36.77 17.48
N ASN A 13 0.68 36.47 18.60
CA ASN A 13 2.04 36.95 18.88
C ASN A 13 3.10 36.43 17.90
N ASN A 14 2.86 35.29 17.26
CA ASN A 14 3.84 34.61 16.41
C ASN A 14 3.53 34.79 14.90
N TYR A 15 2.41 35.41 14.56
CA TYR A 15 1.95 35.55 13.18
C TYR A 15 2.98 36.19 12.25
N HIS A 16 3.57 37.32 12.66
CA HIS A 16 4.50 38.06 11.81
C HIS A 16 5.74 37.25 11.43
N PHE A 17 6.26 36.46 12.37
CA PHE A 17 7.43 35.61 12.15
C PHE A 17 7.12 34.45 11.19
N VAL A 18 5.91 33.89 11.29
CA VAL A 18 5.50 32.70 10.54
C VAL A 18 5.09 33.04 9.11
N VAL A 19 4.32 34.12 8.94
CA VAL A 19 3.77 34.47 7.61
C VAL A 19 4.85 34.84 6.61
N GLU A 20 5.94 35.47 7.06
CA GLU A 20 7.02 35.93 6.18
C GLU A 20 7.71 34.75 5.50
N LYS A 21 7.96 33.68 6.25
CA LYS A 21 8.54 32.44 5.72
C LYS A 21 7.51 31.63 4.93
N LEU A 22 6.24 31.57 5.35
CA LEU A 22 5.22 30.84 4.60
C LEU A 22 4.96 31.46 3.21
N ARG A 23 5.05 32.78 3.07
CA ARG A 23 4.91 33.46 1.78
C ARG A 23 5.98 33.10 0.77
N SER A 24 7.16 32.64 1.17
CA SER A 24 8.18 32.18 0.21
C SER A 24 7.83 30.84 -0.44
N PHE A 25 6.97 30.05 0.22
CA PHE A 25 6.53 28.73 -0.27
C PHE A 25 5.22 28.80 -1.07
N SER A 26 4.32 29.74 -0.76
CA SER A 26 3.05 29.89 -1.48
C SER A 26 3.23 30.74 -2.74
N ARG A 27 3.08 30.12 -3.90
CA ARG A 27 3.01 30.82 -5.19
C ARG A 27 1.58 31.01 -5.71
N GLU A 28 0.61 30.31 -5.13
CA GLU A 28 -0.76 30.19 -5.67
C GLU A 28 -1.83 30.88 -4.81
N GLY A 29 -1.54 31.25 -3.56
CA GLY A 29 -2.46 32.04 -2.74
C GLY A 29 -2.28 31.80 -1.24
N THR A 30 -2.32 32.87 -0.46
CA THR A 30 -2.33 32.83 1.01
C THR A 30 -3.51 33.66 1.52
N TRP A 31 -4.39 33.04 2.29
CA TRP A 31 -5.54 33.68 2.92
C TRP A 31 -5.33 33.75 4.43
N LYS A 32 -5.83 34.82 5.04
CA LYS A 32 -5.78 35.08 6.48
C LYS A 32 -7.19 35.24 6.99
N GLU A 33 -7.52 34.54 8.07
CA GLU A 33 -8.77 34.69 8.81
C GLU A 33 -8.42 34.89 10.30
N GLU A 34 -8.97 35.93 10.94
CA GLU A 34 -8.74 36.17 12.36
C GLU A 34 -9.88 35.55 13.18
N GLU A 35 -9.54 34.65 14.10
CA GLU A 35 -10.52 34.00 14.94
C GLU A 35 -10.79 34.87 16.18
N SER A 36 -12.02 35.36 16.30
CA SER A 36 -12.39 36.36 17.31
C SER A 36 -12.47 35.82 18.74
N GLN A 37 -12.56 34.49 18.93
CA GLN A 37 -12.77 33.88 20.24
C GLN A 37 -11.49 33.37 20.92
N ASP A 38 -10.48 32.92 20.17
CA ASP A 38 -9.31 32.21 20.72
C ASP A 38 -7.97 32.94 20.57
N GLU A 39 -7.96 34.20 20.10
CA GLU A 39 -6.73 34.95 19.77
C GLU A 39 -5.78 34.22 18.78
N ARG A 40 -6.34 33.35 17.95
CA ARG A 40 -5.61 32.62 16.89
C ARG A 40 -5.85 33.26 15.53
N ILE A 41 -4.87 33.11 14.66
CA ILE A 41 -4.94 33.50 13.25
C ILE A 41 -4.87 32.22 12.43
N LEU A 42 -5.90 31.99 11.63
CA LEU A 42 -5.92 30.92 10.64
C LEU A 42 -5.25 31.42 9.36
N ILE A 43 -4.22 30.69 8.93
CA ILE A 43 -3.53 30.89 7.66
C ILE A 43 -3.88 29.70 6.78
N ARG A 44 -4.47 29.99 5.62
CA ARG A 44 -4.70 28.99 4.57
C ARG A 44 -3.76 29.26 3.41
N MET A 45 -3.09 28.24 2.90
CA MET A 45 -2.22 28.40 1.75
C MET A 45 -2.27 27.19 0.82
N ILE A 46 -2.32 27.45 -0.48
CA ILE A 46 -2.15 26.41 -1.50
C ILE A 46 -0.68 26.36 -1.90
N ILE A 47 -0.14 25.14 -1.89
CA ILE A 47 1.24 24.85 -2.22
C ILE A 47 1.35 23.68 -3.19
N SER A 48 2.38 23.70 -4.04
CA SER A 48 2.74 22.52 -4.85
C SER A 48 3.20 21.39 -3.94
N SER A 49 2.84 20.16 -4.30
CA SER A 49 3.29 18.93 -3.62
C SER A 49 4.80 18.86 -3.42
N ASP A 50 5.57 19.54 -4.30
CA ASP A 50 7.03 19.57 -4.24
C ASP A 50 7.58 20.33 -3.01
N TYR A 51 6.81 21.30 -2.47
CA TYR A 51 7.22 22.16 -1.36
C TYR A 51 6.49 21.84 -0.05
N VAL A 52 5.58 20.88 -0.06
CA VAL A 52 4.79 20.49 1.13
C VAL A 52 5.70 20.10 2.28
N GLU A 53 6.69 19.26 2.02
CA GLU A 53 7.58 18.75 3.05
C GLU A 53 8.39 19.89 3.70
N ASP A 54 8.86 20.85 2.90
CA ASP A 54 9.61 22.01 3.40
C ASP A 54 8.74 22.90 4.31
N VAL A 55 7.47 23.10 3.93
CA VAL A 55 6.49 23.85 4.72
C VAL A 55 6.16 23.14 6.02
N LEU A 56 5.90 21.83 5.98
CA LEU A 56 5.59 21.05 7.19
C LEU A 56 6.77 21.00 8.15
N ASN A 57 8.00 20.80 7.64
CA ASN A 57 9.22 20.82 8.45
C ASN A 57 9.41 22.17 9.16
N TYR A 58 9.15 23.27 8.45
CA TYR A 58 9.20 24.61 9.04
C TYR A 58 8.14 24.79 10.12
N LEU A 59 6.88 24.43 9.84
CA LEU A 59 5.77 24.55 10.80
C LEU A 59 5.98 23.68 12.04
N GLU A 60 6.51 22.47 11.89
CA GLU A 60 6.87 21.60 13.02
C GLU A 60 7.96 22.22 13.90
N THR A 61 8.93 22.90 13.29
CA THR A 61 9.99 23.60 14.04
C THR A 61 9.42 24.75 14.86
N VAL A 62 8.49 25.51 14.28
CA VAL A 62 7.85 26.64 14.96
C VAL A 62 6.88 26.17 16.04
N SER A 63 6.09 25.13 15.78
CA SER A 63 5.12 24.61 16.76
C SER A 63 5.77 24.05 18.02
N ARG A 64 7.03 23.58 17.94
CA ARG A 64 7.82 23.19 19.12
C ARG A 64 8.23 24.37 20.00
N SER A 65 8.22 25.60 19.45
CA SER A 65 8.70 26.80 20.13
C SER A 65 7.59 27.57 20.86
N SER A 66 6.32 27.26 20.58
CA SER A 66 5.16 27.92 21.16
C SER A 66 3.96 26.99 21.14
N GLU A 67 3.22 26.92 22.25
CA GLU A 67 1.97 26.17 22.31
C GLU A 67 0.87 26.86 21.47
N GLY A 68 -0.17 26.11 21.10
CA GLY A 68 -1.34 26.62 20.37
C GLY A 68 -1.23 26.59 18.84
N PHE A 69 -0.17 25.99 18.30
CA PHE A 69 -0.06 25.73 16.86
C PHE A 69 -0.81 24.47 16.47
N GLU A 70 -1.71 24.60 15.50
CA GLU A 70 -2.36 23.45 14.85
C GLU A 70 -2.10 23.54 13.35
N THR A 71 -1.78 22.42 12.72
CA THR A 71 -1.52 22.37 11.28
C THR A 71 -2.30 21.21 10.68
N ILE A 72 -3.06 21.50 9.64
CA ILE A 72 -3.91 20.54 8.94
C ILE A 72 -3.55 20.59 7.45
N LEU A 73 -3.52 19.42 6.83
CA LEU A 73 -3.17 19.27 5.42
C LEU A 73 -4.35 18.62 4.69
N PHE A 74 -4.87 19.30 3.68
CA PHE A 74 -5.94 18.81 2.81
C PHE A 74 -5.41 18.56 1.39
N PRO A 75 -5.74 17.41 0.77
CA PRO A 75 -5.46 17.21 -0.65
C PRO A 75 -6.37 18.12 -1.48
N VAL A 76 -5.79 18.86 -2.44
CA VAL A 76 -6.55 19.68 -3.37
C VAL A 76 -6.61 18.97 -4.71
N HIS A 77 -7.82 18.56 -5.11
CA HIS A 77 -8.04 17.87 -6.37
C HIS A 77 -7.98 18.81 -7.58
N THR A 78 -8.52 20.03 -7.42
CA THR A 78 -8.54 21.05 -8.46
C THR A 78 -8.47 22.42 -7.81
N TYR A 79 -7.65 23.31 -8.38
CA TYR A 79 -7.58 24.73 -8.04
C TYR A 79 -7.48 25.53 -9.34
N PHE A 80 -8.20 26.64 -9.43
CA PHE A 80 -8.12 27.55 -10.55
C PHE A 80 -8.11 28.99 -10.05
N SER A 81 -7.29 29.81 -10.71
CA SER A 81 -7.25 31.26 -10.59
C SER A 81 -7.05 31.86 -11.98
N HIS A 82 -7.35 33.14 -12.15
CA HIS A 82 -7.11 33.81 -13.42
C HIS A 82 -5.65 33.66 -13.90
N GLN A 83 -4.69 33.72 -12.96
CA GLN A 83 -3.26 33.54 -13.22
C GLN A 83 -2.85 32.08 -13.50
N SER A 84 -3.63 31.09 -13.05
CA SER A 84 -3.34 29.68 -13.37
C SER A 84 -3.85 29.31 -14.77
N ILE A 85 -4.93 29.94 -15.22
CA ILE A 85 -5.53 29.73 -16.55
C ILE A 85 -4.58 30.29 -17.64
N GLU A 86 -4.06 31.52 -17.48
CA GLU A 86 -3.09 32.10 -18.43
C GLU A 86 -1.81 31.24 -18.56
N LYS A 87 -1.34 30.64 -17.44
CA LYS A 87 -0.17 29.74 -17.45
C LYS A 87 -0.43 28.39 -18.09
N GLU A 88 -1.68 27.94 -18.15
CA GLU A 88 -2.06 26.73 -18.89
C GLU A 88 -2.17 27.02 -20.39
N GLU A 89 -2.72 28.17 -20.76
CA GLU A 89 -2.76 28.65 -22.16
C GLU A 89 -1.33 28.83 -22.72
N GLU A 90 -0.41 29.46 -21.98
CA GLU A 90 1.01 29.55 -22.39
C GLU A 90 1.74 28.19 -22.45
N LYS A 91 1.30 27.20 -21.67
CA LYS A 91 1.88 25.85 -21.68
C LYS A 91 1.34 25.01 -22.82
N ASP A 92 0.10 25.22 -23.23
CA ASP A 92 -0.49 24.52 -24.35
C ASP A 92 0.02 25.08 -25.69
N GLU A 93 0.30 26.39 -25.77
CA GLU A 93 1.03 26.97 -26.91
C GLU A 93 2.48 26.45 -27.03
N LYS A 94 3.19 26.24 -25.91
CA LYS A 94 4.57 25.70 -25.90
C LYS A 94 4.66 24.20 -26.16
N LYS A 95 3.59 23.43 -25.92
CA LYS A 95 3.55 21.98 -26.17
C LYS A 95 3.41 21.63 -27.65
N GLU A 96 2.98 22.55 -28.51
CA GLU A 96 2.90 22.30 -29.95
C GLU A 96 4.27 22.43 -30.65
N GLU A 97 5.26 23.10 -30.05
CA GLU A 97 6.59 23.28 -30.66
C GLU A 97 7.68 22.31 -30.16
N GLU A 98 7.52 21.68 -28.99
CA GLU A 98 8.51 20.75 -28.41
C GLU A 98 8.07 19.27 -28.44
N GLN A 99 7.62 18.78 -29.59
CA GLN A 99 7.54 17.33 -29.85
C GLN A 99 8.80 16.84 -30.58
N LYS A 100 9.91 16.72 -29.85
CA LYS A 100 11.05 15.82 -30.08
C LYS A 100 12.20 16.21 -29.15
N GLU A 101 12.30 15.55 -28.00
CA GLU A 101 13.51 14.92 -27.44
C GLU A 101 13.40 14.71 -25.92
N GLN A 102 13.51 13.45 -25.52
CA GLN A 102 13.88 12.93 -24.20
C GLN A 102 13.01 13.31 -22.99
N ASP A 103 11.99 12.49 -22.74
CA ASP A 103 11.26 12.51 -21.47
C ASP A 103 12.13 12.03 -20.29
N GLU A 104 12.34 12.95 -19.36
CA GLU A 104 12.92 12.77 -18.03
C GLU A 104 12.01 11.94 -17.11
N ASP A 105 11.96 10.62 -17.31
CA ASP A 105 11.05 9.74 -16.56
C ASP A 105 11.61 9.27 -15.20
N LYS A 106 12.24 10.18 -14.43
CA LYS A 106 12.90 9.84 -13.14
C LYS A 106 12.41 10.57 -11.90
N GLN A 107 11.36 11.39 -11.97
CA GLN A 107 10.77 12.04 -10.78
C GLN A 107 9.25 12.14 -10.85
N LYS A 108 8.53 11.04 -10.54
CA LYS A 108 7.07 11.12 -10.28
C LYS A 108 6.49 10.00 -9.40
N PHE A 109 7.30 9.36 -8.56
CA PHE A 109 6.84 8.22 -7.74
C PHE A 109 6.47 8.55 -6.28
N LEU A 110 6.25 9.82 -5.90
CA LEU A 110 5.77 10.16 -4.55
C LEU A 110 4.66 11.20 -4.63
N ARG A 111 3.39 10.76 -4.49
CA ARG A 111 2.23 11.64 -4.29
C ARG A 111 1.66 11.54 -2.86
N ALA A 112 1.96 10.47 -2.12
CA ALA A 112 1.59 10.33 -0.71
C ALA A 112 2.77 10.68 0.21
N SER A 113 2.53 11.49 1.25
CA SER A 113 3.55 11.74 2.27
C SER A 113 3.83 10.44 3.03
N ARG A 114 5.07 10.23 3.50
CA ARG A 114 5.44 9.01 4.25
C ARG A 114 4.59 8.81 5.49
N GLN A 115 4.22 9.88 6.20
CA GLN A 115 3.40 9.79 7.40
C GLN A 115 1.98 9.32 7.07
N GLU A 116 1.42 9.84 5.98
CA GLU A 116 0.14 9.40 5.44
C GLU A 116 0.21 7.94 4.99
N LEU A 117 1.26 7.56 4.26
CA LEU A 117 1.49 6.19 3.80
C LEU A 117 1.58 5.21 4.97
N LYS A 118 2.33 5.58 6.02
CA LYS A 118 2.44 4.80 7.26
C LYS A 118 1.08 4.66 7.94
N HIS A 119 0.31 5.74 8.07
CA HIS A 119 -1.02 5.69 8.69
C HIS A 119 -1.98 4.79 7.90
N THR A 120 -2.08 4.96 6.58
CA THR A 120 -2.93 4.14 5.70
C THR A 120 -2.55 2.66 5.76
N ILE A 121 -1.26 2.35 5.79
CA ILE A 121 -0.76 0.97 5.82
C ILE A 121 -0.97 0.34 7.20
N GLU A 122 -0.74 1.08 8.28
CA GLU A 122 -0.99 0.60 9.63
C GLU A 122 -2.47 0.29 9.86
N GLU A 123 -3.35 1.18 9.44
CA GLU A 123 -4.80 0.99 9.52
C GLU A 123 -5.25 -0.28 8.78
N LYS A 124 -4.71 -0.51 7.58
CA LYS A 124 -4.99 -1.71 6.76
C LYS A 124 -4.35 -3.00 7.26
N SER A 125 -3.39 -2.93 8.20
CA SER A 125 -2.72 -4.10 8.78
C SER A 125 -3.26 -4.53 10.13
N LYS A 126 -4.17 -3.74 10.73
CA LYS A 126 -4.72 -4.06 12.05
C LYS A 126 -5.71 -5.20 11.96
N LEU A 127 -5.52 -6.18 12.85
CA LEU A 127 -6.52 -7.21 13.11
C LEU A 127 -7.72 -6.55 13.80
N THR A 128 -8.78 -6.30 13.01
CA THR A 128 -10.04 -5.74 13.48
C THR A 128 -11.15 -6.77 13.35
N LEU A 129 -12.23 -6.62 14.13
CA LEU A 129 -13.41 -7.47 13.96
C LEU A 129 -13.95 -7.42 12.52
N ASN A 130 -13.92 -6.24 11.90
CA ASN A 130 -14.37 -6.08 10.52
C ASN A 130 -13.49 -6.86 9.54
N TYR A 131 -12.17 -6.78 9.67
CA TYR A 131 -11.23 -7.61 8.90
C TYR A 131 -11.55 -9.10 9.03
N THR A 132 -11.69 -9.59 10.27
CA THR A 132 -11.97 -11.00 10.55
C THR A 132 -13.30 -11.45 9.95
N LEU A 133 -14.36 -10.65 10.09
CA LEU A 133 -15.68 -10.97 9.52
C LEU A 133 -15.64 -11.00 7.99
N LEU A 134 -14.98 -10.04 7.34
CA LEU A 134 -14.82 -10.02 5.88
C LEU A 134 -14.04 -11.24 5.38
N VAL A 135 -12.99 -11.66 6.10
CA VAL A 135 -12.24 -12.89 5.79
C VAL A 135 -13.13 -14.12 5.93
N ILE A 136 -13.94 -14.22 7.00
CA ILE A 136 -14.87 -15.34 7.20
C ILE A 136 -15.90 -15.40 6.07
N PHE A 137 -16.55 -14.27 5.75
CA PHE A 137 -17.55 -14.23 4.68
C PHE A 137 -16.95 -14.54 3.32
N SER A 138 -15.77 -13.98 3.01
CA SER A 138 -15.06 -14.29 1.77
C SER A 138 -14.69 -15.77 1.68
N ALA A 139 -14.20 -16.38 2.76
CA ALA A 139 -13.86 -17.80 2.78
C ALA A 139 -15.08 -18.69 2.51
N ILE A 140 -16.23 -18.39 3.14
CA ILE A 140 -17.48 -19.14 2.91
C ILE A 140 -17.93 -19.01 1.46
N VAL A 141 -17.98 -17.78 0.92
CA VAL A 141 -18.42 -17.52 -0.46
C VAL A 141 -17.46 -18.14 -1.47
N ALA A 142 -16.15 -18.01 -1.26
CA ALA A 142 -15.13 -18.61 -2.13
C ALA A 142 -15.22 -20.13 -2.13
N THR A 143 -15.33 -20.75 -0.94
CA THR A 143 -15.49 -22.20 -0.84
C THR A 143 -16.75 -22.69 -1.54
N ALA A 144 -17.87 -21.97 -1.38
CA ALA A 144 -19.10 -22.26 -2.12
C ALA A 144 -18.94 -22.09 -3.64
N GLY A 145 -18.13 -21.12 -4.08
CA GLY A 145 -17.77 -20.92 -5.48
C GLY A 145 -16.98 -22.11 -6.04
N PHE A 146 -15.98 -22.61 -5.30
CA PHE A 146 -15.22 -23.82 -5.66
C PHE A 146 -16.12 -25.05 -5.73
N MET A 147 -17.01 -25.24 -4.75
CA MET A 147 -17.96 -26.36 -4.76
C MET A 147 -18.92 -26.35 -5.94
N LYS A 148 -19.21 -25.17 -6.50
CA LYS A 148 -20.07 -24.99 -7.68
C LYS A 148 -19.29 -24.89 -8.99
N ASP A 149 -17.96 -24.93 -8.92
CA ASP A 149 -17.05 -24.60 -10.03
C ASP A 149 -17.38 -23.26 -10.72
N ASP A 150 -17.84 -22.26 -9.94
CA ASP A 150 -18.31 -20.96 -10.44
C ASP A 150 -17.25 -19.87 -10.26
N THR A 151 -16.55 -19.54 -11.35
CA THR A 151 -15.50 -18.52 -11.37
C THR A 151 -16.01 -17.14 -10.96
N ALA A 152 -17.24 -16.77 -11.32
CA ALA A 152 -17.79 -15.44 -11.02
C ALA A 152 -18.02 -15.26 -9.51
N VAL A 153 -18.50 -16.31 -8.84
CA VAL A 153 -18.64 -16.32 -7.37
C VAL A 153 -17.28 -16.24 -6.69
N VAL A 154 -16.28 -16.97 -7.19
CA VAL A 154 -14.92 -16.92 -6.65
C VAL A 154 -14.33 -15.51 -6.81
N ILE A 155 -14.47 -14.86 -7.97
CA ILE A 155 -14.02 -13.48 -8.19
C ILE A 155 -14.75 -12.51 -7.25
N GLY A 156 -16.06 -12.68 -7.05
CA GLY A 156 -16.84 -11.90 -6.09
C GLY A 156 -16.30 -12.04 -4.66
N ALA A 157 -15.93 -13.25 -4.25
CA ALA A 157 -15.32 -13.50 -2.95
C ALA A 157 -13.94 -12.84 -2.80
N MET A 158 -13.13 -12.81 -3.85
CA MET A 158 -11.83 -12.12 -3.86
C MET A 158 -11.98 -10.63 -3.58
N ALA A 159 -13.01 -9.99 -4.14
CA ALA A 159 -13.26 -8.56 -3.95
C ALA A 159 -13.60 -8.19 -2.50
N ILE A 160 -14.05 -9.16 -1.69
CA ILE A 160 -14.42 -8.99 -0.29
C ILE A 160 -13.18 -9.13 0.62
N ALA A 161 -12.23 -10.01 0.29
CA ALA A 161 -11.13 -10.40 1.17
C ALA A 161 -10.07 -9.29 1.34
N PRO A 162 -9.86 -8.75 2.56
CA PRO A 162 -8.89 -7.69 2.79
C PRO A 162 -7.43 -8.18 2.97
N LEU A 163 -7.00 -9.24 2.27
CA LEU A 163 -5.69 -9.89 2.48
C LEU A 163 -4.48 -9.02 2.06
N ILE A 164 -4.74 -7.98 1.27
CA ILE A 164 -3.70 -7.17 0.63
C ILE A 164 -3.09 -6.19 1.62
N GLY A 165 -3.90 -5.64 2.53
CA GLY A 165 -3.44 -4.70 3.53
C GLY A 165 -2.27 -5.26 4.35
N PRO A 166 -2.42 -6.43 4.99
CA PRO A 166 -1.35 -7.08 5.72
C PRO A 166 -0.12 -7.44 4.86
N ALA A 167 -0.32 -7.94 3.63
CA ALA A 167 0.78 -8.32 2.75
C ALA A 167 1.63 -7.11 2.30
N ILE A 168 0.99 -6.01 1.86
CA ILE A 168 1.70 -4.79 1.46
C ILE A 168 2.30 -4.08 2.68
N SER A 169 1.64 -4.14 3.84
CA SER A 169 2.18 -3.63 5.11
C SER A 169 3.47 -4.32 5.52
N MET A 170 3.57 -5.63 5.28
CA MET A 170 4.80 -6.38 5.50
C MET A 170 5.95 -5.80 4.65
N GLY A 171 5.73 -5.61 3.35
CA GLY A 171 6.75 -5.02 2.47
C GLY A 171 7.14 -3.59 2.86
N PHE A 172 6.18 -2.78 3.27
CA PHE A 172 6.45 -1.42 3.77
C PHE A 172 7.27 -1.42 5.06
N ALA A 173 6.91 -2.26 6.04
CA ALA A 173 7.65 -2.41 7.29
C ALA A 173 9.09 -2.90 7.05
N THR A 174 9.31 -3.80 6.08
CA THR A 174 10.64 -4.25 5.67
C THR A 174 11.51 -3.11 5.11
N VAL A 175 10.95 -2.20 4.32
CA VAL A 175 11.68 -1.03 3.79
C VAL A 175 12.00 -0.02 4.90
N LEU A 176 11.09 0.15 5.87
CA LEU A 176 11.34 1.03 7.02
C LEU A 176 12.25 0.39 8.09
N GLY A 177 12.53 -0.91 8.00
CA GLY A 177 13.25 -1.66 9.05
C GLY A 177 12.49 -1.76 10.37
N ASP A 178 11.15 -1.66 10.33
CA ASP A 178 10.30 -1.73 11.51
C ASP A 178 9.86 -3.17 11.81
N LEU A 179 10.70 -3.88 12.56
CA LEU A 179 10.46 -5.30 12.91
C LEU A 179 9.18 -5.50 13.75
N SER A 180 8.75 -4.49 14.52
CA SER A 180 7.53 -4.58 15.33
C SER A 180 6.28 -4.56 14.45
N HIS A 181 6.23 -3.66 13.48
CA HIS A 181 5.13 -3.62 12.51
C HIS A 181 5.18 -4.80 11.54
N LEU A 182 6.37 -5.25 11.14
CA LEU A 182 6.54 -6.45 10.31
C LEU A 182 5.90 -7.68 10.96
N GLY A 183 6.19 -7.92 12.24
CA GLY A 183 5.63 -9.06 12.97
C GLY A 183 4.10 -8.97 13.12
N LYS A 184 3.55 -7.77 13.36
CA LYS A 184 2.10 -7.56 13.44
C LYS A 184 1.41 -7.83 12.10
N ALA A 185 1.94 -7.27 11.02
CA ALA A 185 1.39 -7.46 9.67
C ALA A 185 1.46 -8.94 9.25
N ALA A 186 2.58 -9.62 9.53
CA ALA A 186 2.73 -11.05 9.31
C ALA A 186 1.74 -11.88 10.11
N PHE A 187 1.54 -11.56 11.39
CA PHE A 187 0.56 -12.24 12.22
C PHE A 187 -0.87 -12.04 11.71
N THR A 188 -1.24 -10.83 11.29
CA THR A 188 -2.58 -10.56 10.72
C THR A 188 -2.80 -11.29 9.40
N LEU A 189 -1.79 -11.33 8.52
CA LEU A 189 -1.87 -12.11 7.28
C LEU A 189 -2.02 -13.60 7.58
N PHE A 190 -1.16 -14.14 8.45
CA PHE A 190 -1.19 -15.54 8.86
C PHE A 190 -2.55 -15.92 9.44
N LEU A 191 -3.12 -15.10 10.32
CA LEU A 191 -4.42 -15.37 10.94
C LEU A 191 -5.56 -15.32 9.90
N GLY A 192 -5.48 -14.41 8.93
CA GLY A 192 -6.42 -14.38 7.79
C GLY A 192 -6.35 -15.65 6.95
N VAL A 193 -5.14 -16.06 6.56
CA VAL A 193 -4.90 -17.32 5.83
C VAL A 193 -5.40 -18.52 6.64
N PHE A 194 -5.08 -18.57 7.94
CA PHE A 194 -5.48 -19.65 8.83
C PHE A 194 -7.00 -19.80 8.93
N ILE A 195 -7.75 -18.69 9.02
CA ILE A 195 -9.22 -18.72 9.00
C ILE A 195 -9.74 -19.29 7.69
N ILE A 196 -9.20 -18.83 6.55
CA ILE A 196 -9.64 -19.30 5.23
C ILE A 196 -9.36 -20.80 5.09
N VAL A 197 -8.17 -21.26 5.48
CA VAL A 197 -7.80 -22.69 5.49
C VAL A 197 -8.72 -23.48 6.39
N GLY A 198 -9.02 -23.01 7.60
CA GLY A 198 -9.90 -23.72 8.54
C GLY A 198 -11.32 -23.87 8.00
N ILE A 199 -11.89 -22.82 7.41
CA ILE A 199 -13.22 -22.86 6.80
C ILE A 199 -13.22 -23.77 5.58
N SER A 200 -12.28 -23.59 4.66
CA SER A 200 -12.22 -24.38 3.43
C SER A 200 -11.89 -25.86 3.69
N ALA A 201 -11.09 -26.18 4.71
CA ALA A 201 -10.87 -27.56 5.16
C ALA A 201 -12.12 -28.18 5.78
N PHE A 202 -12.84 -27.42 6.62
CA PHE A 202 -14.10 -27.87 7.20
C PHE A 202 -15.11 -28.24 6.11
N PHE A 203 -15.32 -27.37 5.11
CA PHE A 203 -16.20 -27.66 4.00
C PHE A 203 -15.63 -28.75 3.08
N GLY A 204 -14.32 -28.75 2.81
CA GLY A 204 -13.63 -29.73 1.98
C GLY A 204 -13.80 -31.17 2.46
N TYR A 205 -13.90 -31.37 3.78
CA TYR A 205 -14.21 -32.67 4.39
C TYR A 205 -15.60 -33.21 4.00
N PHE A 206 -16.59 -32.34 3.78
CA PHE A 206 -17.95 -32.75 3.39
C PHE A 206 -18.16 -32.83 1.88
N VAL A 207 -17.22 -32.32 1.07
CA VAL A 207 -17.30 -32.36 -0.38
C VAL A 207 -16.82 -33.71 -0.89
N PHE A 208 -17.56 -34.32 -1.80
CA PHE A 208 -17.11 -35.48 -2.56
C PHE A 208 -16.57 -35.04 -3.92
N ASN A 209 -15.44 -35.63 -4.35
CA ASN A 209 -14.82 -35.42 -5.66
C ASN A 209 -14.44 -33.96 -5.99
N ILE A 210 -13.72 -33.25 -5.11
CA ILE A 210 -13.25 -31.88 -5.42
C ILE A 210 -12.30 -31.84 -6.63
N THR A 211 -11.62 -32.95 -6.93
CA THR A 211 -10.69 -33.11 -8.05
C THR A 211 -11.36 -33.06 -9.42
N GLU A 212 -12.68 -33.01 -9.51
CA GLU A 212 -13.40 -32.75 -10.76
C GLU A 212 -13.57 -31.24 -11.05
N SER A 213 -13.37 -30.37 -10.04
CA SER A 213 -13.47 -28.92 -10.21
C SER A 213 -12.27 -28.37 -10.98
N SER A 214 -12.56 -27.59 -12.03
CA SER A 214 -11.55 -26.86 -12.79
C SER A 214 -10.85 -25.79 -11.95
N GLN A 215 -11.59 -25.13 -11.05
CA GLN A 215 -11.05 -24.13 -10.14
C GLN A 215 -10.03 -24.73 -9.18
N TYR A 216 -10.32 -25.92 -8.63
CA TYR A 216 -9.41 -26.62 -7.71
C TYR A 216 -8.13 -27.07 -8.42
N ASN A 217 -8.24 -27.84 -9.52
CA ASN A 217 -7.07 -28.40 -10.21
C ASN A 217 -6.14 -27.34 -10.79
N SER A 218 -6.66 -26.15 -11.13
CA SER A 218 -5.82 -25.06 -11.64
C SER A 218 -4.88 -24.46 -10.59
N ARG A 219 -5.01 -24.83 -9.30
CA ARG A 219 -4.32 -24.22 -8.16
C ARG A 219 -3.62 -25.23 -7.25
N THR A 220 -3.44 -26.47 -7.71
CA THR A 220 -2.72 -27.52 -6.97
C THR A 220 -1.22 -27.51 -7.24
N GLU A 221 -0.77 -26.92 -8.33
CA GLU A 221 0.64 -26.87 -8.73
C GLU A 221 1.14 -25.43 -8.88
N VAL A 222 2.45 -25.23 -8.76
CA VAL A 222 3.09 -23.93 -8.95
C VAL A 222 3.64 -23.80 -10.36
N THR A 223 3.22 -22.77 -11.09
CA THR A 223 3.76 -22.49 -12.43
C THR A 223 4.60 -21.21 -12.45
N LEU A 224 5.44 -21.04 -13.48
CA LEU A 224 6.16 -19.78 -13.70
C LEU A 224 5.19 -18.60 -13.92
N ALA A 225 3.99 -18.87 -14.47
CA ALA A 225 2.99 -17.84 -14.69
C ALA A 225 2.48 -17.28 -13.35
N ASP A 226 2.28 -18.12 -12.34
CA ASP A 226 1.87 -17.70 -11.00
C ASP A 226 2.88 -16.77 -10.34
N PHE A 227 4.17 -17.06 -10.54
CA PHE A 227 5.26 -16.22 -10.05
C PHE A 227 5.19 -14.80 -10.63
N PHE A 228 5.10 -14.67 -11.96
CA PHE A 228 4.98 -13.36 -12.60
C PHE A 228 3.67 -12.64 -12.26
N LEU A 229 2.57 -13.40 -12.16
CA LEU A 229 1.27 -12.88 -11.75
C LEU A 229 1.32 -12.28 -10.34
N ALA A 230 1.90 -13.00 -9.38
CA ALA A 230 2.03 -12.55 -8.00
C ALA A 230 2.98 -11.34 -7.88
N LEU A 231 4.08 -11.32 -8.64
CA LEU A 231 4.96 -10.16 -8.69
C LEU A 231 4.24 -8.92 -9.24
N ALA A 232 3.54 -9.04 -10.37
CA ALA A 232 2.80 -7.94 -10.98
C ALA A 232 1.68 -7.44 -10.05
N ALA A 233 0.95 -8.36 -9.42
CA ALA A 233 -0.09 -8.05 -8.46
C ALA A 233 0.47 -7.28 -7.25
N GLY A 234 1.55 -7.76 -6.64
CA GLY A 234 2.20 -7.07 -5.52
C GLY A 234 2.71 -5.68 -5.90
N ALA A 235 3.28 -5.53 -7.10
CA ALA A 235 3.77 -4.24 -7.59
C ALA A 235 2.62 -3.25 -7.82
N ALA A 236 1.53 -3.70 -8.46
CA ALA A 236 0.30 -2.93 -8.61
C ALA A 236 -0.29 -2.54 -7.24
N GLY A 237 -0.31 -3.47 -6.28
CA GLY A 237 -0.71 -3.27 -4.89
C GLY A 237 0.06 -2.13 -4.23
N ALA A 238 1.39 -2.19 -4.25
CA ALA A 238 2.24 -1.15 -3.66
C ALA A 238 2.11 0.20 -4.38
N MET A 239 2.07 0.21 -5.73
CA MET A 239 1.85 1.43 -6.51
C MET A 239 0.49 2.06 -6.23
N SER A 240 -0.56 1.26 -6.03
CA SER A 240 -1.89 1.77 -5.71
C SER A 240 -1.90 2.58 -4.43
N ILE A 241 -1.19 2.11 -3.40
CA ILE A 241 -1.10 2.84 -2.13
C ILE A 241 -0.27 4.11 -2.32
N LEU A 242 0.84 4.03 -3.04
CA LEU A 242 1.73 5.16 -3.30
C LEU A 242 1.05 6.30 -4.10
N ASN A 243 0.19 5.92 -5.05
CA ASN A 243 -0.52 6.83 -5.94
C ASN A 243 -1.91 7.23 -5.42
N ARG A 244 -2.29 6.82 -4.20
CA ARG A 244 -3.63 7.05 -3.60
C ARG A 244 -4.78 6.60 -4.51
N LEU A 245 -4.55 5.55 -5.30
CA LEU A 245 -5.60 4.98 -6.16
C LEU A 245 -6.65 4.30 -5.30
N SER A 246 -7.89 4.26 -5.79
CA SER A 246 -8.99 3.57 -5.12
C SER A 246 -8.61 2.11 -4.86
N SER A 247 -8.48 1.76 -3.58
CA SER A 247 -7.88 0.48 -3.19
C SER A 247 -8.72 -0.74 -3.57
N ASN A 248 -9.95 -0.55 -4.04
CA ASN A 248 -10.86 -1.63 -4.36
C ASN A 248 -10.45 -2.34 -5.65
N LEU A 249 -10.04 -1.61 -6.71
CA LEU A 249 -9.75 -2.23 -8.01
C LEU A 249 -8.46 -3.06 -7.96
N VAL A 250 -7.42 -2.51 -7.36
CA VAL A 250 -6.16 -3.22 -7.10
C VAL A 250 -6.35 -4.28 -6.01
N GLY A 251 -7.30 -4.03 -5.10
CA GLY A 251 -7.86 -4.97 -4.14
C GLY A 251 -8.28 -6.31 -4.76
N VAL A 252 -8.96 -6.27 -5.90
CA VAL A 252 -9.38 -7.50 -6.58
C VAL A 252 -8.18 -8.23 -7.18
N MET A 253 -7.28 -7.51 -7.88
CA MET A 253 -6.16 -8.13 -8.62
C MET A 253 -5.17 -8.88 -7.73
N VAL A 254 -4.89 -8.39 -6.51
CA VAL A 254 -3.97 -9.08 -5.59
C VAL A 254 -4.68 -10.20 -4.82
N ALA A 255 -5.99 -10.07 -4.57
CA ALA A 255 -6.78 -11.14 -3.98
C ALA A 255 -6.91 -12.35 -4.92
N VAL A 256 -6.87 -12.15 -6.25
CA VAL A 256 -6.80 -13.23 -7.27
C VAL A 256 -5.61 -14.15 -7.07
N ALA A 257 -4.47 -13.60 -6.63
CA ALA A 257 -3.25 -14.36 -6.39
C ALA A 257 -3.25 -15.08 -5.02
N LEU A 258 -4.01 -14.62 -4.03
CA LEU A 258 -3.95 -15.17 -2.67
C LEU A 258 -5.14 -16.05 -2.31
N LEU A 259 -6.37 -15.61 -2.56
CA LEU A 259 -7.55 -16.28 -2.04
C LEU A 259 -7.75 -17.70 -2.64
N PRO A 260 -7.71 -17.91 -3.97
CA PRO A 260 -7.92 -19.24 -4.54
C PRO A 260 -6.90 -20.29 -4.10
N PRO A 261 -5.57 -20.01 -4.11
CA PRO A 261 -4.60 -20.98 -3.60
C PRO A 261 -4.81 -21.34 -2.13
N VAL A 262 -5.20 -20.37 -1.29
CA VAL A 262 -5.47 -20.63 0.13
C VAL A 262 -6.71 -21.50 0.33
N ILE A 263 -7.77 -21.28 -0.46
CA ILE A 263 -8.97 -22.14 -0.46
C ILE A 263 -8.62 -23.55 -0.91
N THR A 264 -7.87 -23.66 -2.02
CA THR A 264 -7.43 -24.95 -2.57
C THR A 264 -6.64 -25.72 -1.52
N PHE A 265 -5.65 -25.06 -0.88
CA PHE A 265 -4.87 -25.63 0.20
C PHE A 265 -5.72 -26.15 1.37
N GLY A 266 -6.69 -25.37 1.84
CA GLY A 266 -7.59 -25.85 2.90
C GLY A 266 -8.48 -27.00 2.44
N MET A 267 -9.04 -26.95 1.23
CA MET A 267 -9.87 -28.04 0.70
C MET A 267 -9.06 -29.34 0.53
N SER A 268 -7.80 -29.26 0.06
CA SER A 268 -6.89 -30.41 -0.05
C SER A 268 -6.62 -31.05 1.32
N ILE A 269 -6.43 -30.24 2.37
CA ILE A 269 -6.31 -30.73 3.75
C ILE A 269 -7.60 -31.43 4.19
N GLY A 270 -8.76 -30.84 3.91
CA GLY A 270 -10.06 -31.41 4.25
C GLY A 270 -10.33 -32.77 3.59
N GLN A 271 -9.82 -32.97 2.37
CA GLN A 271 -9.92 -34.21 1.61
C GLN A 271 -8.84 -35.25 1.96
N GLY A 272 -7.77 -34.84 2.66
CA GLY A 272 -6.62 -35.70 2.93
C GLY A 272 -5.74 -35.96 1.70
N LEU A 273 -5.80 -35.11 0.68
CA LEU A 273 -4.99 -35.18 -0.54
C LEU A 273 -3.63 -34.52 -0.28
N TRP A 274 -2.67 -35.29 0.21
CA TRP A 274 -1.38 -34.75 0.68
C TRP A 274 -0.52 -34.18 -0.45
N ASP A 275 -0.58 -34.75 -1.66
CA ASP A 275 0.17 -34.26 -2.82
C ASP A 275 -0.33 -32.87 -3.24
N ASP A 276 -1.65 -32.71 -3.43
CA ASP A 276 -2.28 -31.42 -3.72
C ASP A 276 -2.08 -30.41 -2.58
N THR A 277 -2.10 -30.87 -1.33
CA THR A 277 -1.84 -30.04 -0.14
C THR A 277 -0.44 -29.46 -0.20
N PHE A 278 0.56 -30.27 -0.59
CA PHE A 278 1.93 -29.80 -0.72
C PHE A 278 2.06 -28.76 -1.84
N GLY A 279 1.57 -29.05 -3.04
CA GLY A 279 1.69 -28.14 -4.18
C GLY A 279 0.93 -26.82 -3.99
N SER A 280 -0.30 -26.87 -3.47
CA SER A 280 -1.08 -25.66 -3.14
C SER A 280 -0.46 -24.86 -2.00
N SER A 281 0.18 -25.49 -1.01
CA SER A 281 0.93 -24.78 0.03
C SER A 281 2.14 -24.02 -0.52
N LEU A 282 2.87 -24.63 -1.46
CA LEU A 282 3.97 -23.98 -2.17
C LEU A 282 3.44 -22.79 -3.00
N LEU A 283 2.28 -22.93 -3.63
CA LEU A 283 1.65 -21.85 -4.39
C LEU A 283 1.29 -20.66 -3.49
N VAL A 284 0.68 -20.92 -2.32
CA VAL A 284 0.38 -19.89 -1.31
C VAL A 284 1.66 -19.18 -0.86
N MET A 285 2.70 -19.94 -0.51
CA MET A 285 3.96 -19.37 -0.06
C MET A 285 4.66 -18.55 -1.15
N THR A 286 4.67 -19.05 -2.39
CA THR A 286 5.19 -18.33 -3.56
C THR A 286 4.49 -17.00 -3.73
N ASN A 287 3.15 -17.01 -3.72
CA ASN A 287 2.37 -15.81 -4.00
C ASN A 287 2.53 -14.76 -2.90
N ILE A 288 2.48 -15.15 -1.63
CA ILE A 288 2.74 -14.23 -0.51
C ILE A 288 4.14 -13.63 -0.63
N THR A 289 5.15 -14.47 -0.87
CA THR A 289 6.56 -14.06 -0.92
C THR A 289 6.82 -13.11 -2.09
N CYS A 290 6.25 -13.39 -3.27
CA CYS A 290 6.35 -12.52 -4.45
C CYS A 290 5.64 -11.19 -4.26
N ILE A 291 4.45 -11.19 -3.65
CA ILE A 291 3.70 -9.96 -3.36
C ILE A 291 4.52 -9.06 -2.42
N VAL A 292 5.07 -9.63 -1.35
CA VAL A 292 5.90 -8.90 -0.38
C VAL A 292 7.18 -8.40 -1.06
N LEU A 293 7.85 -9.23 -1.87
CA LEU A 293 9.05 -8.84 -2.61
C LEU A 293 8.78 -7.64 -3.52
N SER A 294 7.73 -7.71 -4.33
CA SER A 294 7.35 -6.61 -5.22
C SER A 294 7.03 -5.34 -4.45
N ALA A 295 6.34 -5.45 -3.31
CA ALA A 295 6.05 -4.29 -2.47
C ALA A 295 7.35 -3.66 -1.93
N VAL A 296 8.31 -4.47 -1.46
CA VAL A 296 9.62 -4.00 -1.02
C VAL A 296 10.35 -3.29 -2.17
N ILE A 297 10.41 -3.89 -3.35
CA ILE A 297 11.08 -3.32 -4.53
C ILE A 297 10.45 -1.97 -4.90
N ILE A 298 9.13 -1.89 -5.01
CA ILE A 298 8.43 -0.66 -5.38
C ILE A 298 8.64 0.43 -4.33
N PHE A 299 8.47 0.14 -3.04
CA PHE A 299 8.70 1.14 -1.99
C PHE A 299 10.16 1.59 -1.90
N PHE A 300 11.11 0.68 -2.14
CA PHE A 300 12.53 0.99 -2.18
C PHE A 300 12.87 1.91 -3.36
N ILE A 301 12.41 1.59 -4.58
CA ILE A 301 12.61 2.42 -5.78
C ILE A 301 11.93 3.78 -5.62
N SER A 302 10.78 3.82 -4.97
CA SER A 302 10.02 5.05 -4.71
C SER A 302 10.66 5.95 -3.65
N GLY A 303 11.79 5.56 -3.05
CA GLY A 303 12.55 6.41 -2.15
C GLY A 303 11.98 6.51 -0.72
N VAL A 304 11.11 5.57 -0.31
CA VAL A 304 10.63 5.50 1.06
C VAL A 304 11.83 5.17 1.99
N ARG A 305 12.21 6.12 2.87
CA ARG A 305 13.35 5.96 3.79
C ARG A 305 12.91 5.99 5.26
N PRO A 306 13.58 5.26 6.17
CA PRO A 306 13.34 5.39 7.60
C PRO A 306 13.80 6.75 8.12
N VAL A 307 12.93 7.44 8.85
CA VAL A 307 13.32 8.58 9.69
C VAL A 307 13.77 8.02 11.03
N LYS A 308 15.09 7.98 11.25
CA LYS A 308 15.64 8.08 12.60
C LYS A 308 16.76 9.11 12.62
N TRP A 309 16.53 10.12 13.45
CA TRP A 309 17.47 11.14 13.88
C TRP A 309 18.67 10.54 14.62
N LYS A 310 19.82 11.21 14.49
CA LYS A 310 21.08 10.97 15.20
C LYS A 310 21.63 9.54 15.10
N ASP A 311 22.17 9.22 13.94
CA ASP A 311 23.50 8.59 13.81
C ASP A 311 23.72 8.22 12.34
N GLU A 312 24.76 8.80 11.74
CA GLU A 312 25.17 8.50 10.35
C GLU A 312 25.56 7.02 10.15
N SER A 313 25.65 6.22 11.22
CA SER A 313 25.96 4.79 11.21
C SER A 313 24.76 3.85 11.08
N MET A 314 23.50 4.31 11.21
CA MET A 314 22.30 3.46 11.12
C MET A 314 21.61 3.47 9.74
N ILE A 315 21.95 4.41 8.86
CA ILE A 315 21.41 4.49 7.48
C ILE A 315 21.87 3.27 6.64
N SER A 316 23.07 2.76 6.91
CA SER A 316 23.62 1.54 6.32
C SER A 316 22.95 0.27 6.89
N ALA A 317 22.59 0.26 8.18
CA ALA A 317 21.93 -0.87 8.82
C ALA A 317 20.53 -1.15 8.25
N SER A 318 19.71 -0.12 8.02
CA SER A 318 18.39 -0.29 7.40
C SER A 318 18.48 -0.76 5.94
N ARG A 319 19.43 -0.21 5.15
CA ARG A 319 19.67 -0.66 3.77
C ARG A 319 20.18 -2.10 3.73
N LEU A 320 21.07 -2.48 4.64
CA LEU A 320 21.55 -3.86 4.80
C LEU A 320 20.42 -4.80 5.21
N VAL A 321 19.51 -4.38 6.10
CA VAL A 321 18.35 -5.20 6.51
C VAL A 321 17.39 -5.38 5.33
N SER A 322 17.07 -4.34 4.55
CA SER A 322 16.23 -4.47 3.36
C SER A 322 16.90 -5.34 2.29
N ILE A 323 18.21 -5.18 2.03
CA ILE A 323 18.97 -6.02 1.09
C ILE A 323 19.03 -7.47 1.57
N PHE A 324 19.24 -7.70 2.87
CA PHE A 324 19.24 -9.03 3.46
C PHE A 324 17.85 -9.67 3.36
N PHE A 325 16.78 -8.93 3.63
CA PHE A 325 15.41 -9.41 3.45
C PHE A 325 15.09 -9.72 1.99
N ILE A 326 15.51 -8.86 1.05
CA ILE A 326 15.36 -9.10 -0.38
C ILE A 326 16.13 -10.36 -0.78
N SER A 327 17.36 -10.53 -0.31
CA SER A 327 18.18 -11.72 -0.57
C SER A 327 17.59 -12.98 0.05
N LEU A 328 17.01 -12.89 1.25
CA LEU A 328 16.35 -14.00 1.94
C LEU A 328 15.07 -14.40 1.21
N ILE A 329 14.27 -13.42 0.80
CA ILE A 329 13.06 -13.63 0.01
C ILE A 329 13.42 -14.24 -1.35
N ALA A 330 14.46 -13.75 -2.02
CA ALA A 330 14.94 -14.32 -3.28
C ALA A 330 15.44 -15.77 -3.12
N LEU A 331 16.11 -16.08 -2.00
CA LEU A 331 16.51 -17.44 -1.66
C LEU A 331 15.31 -18.35 -1.40
N ILE A 332 14.31 -17.87 -0.67
CA ILE A 332 13.05 -18.61 -0.42
C ILE A 332 12.34 -18.90 -1.74
N ILE A 333 12.23 -17.91 -2.62
CA ILE A 333 11.69 -18.09 -3.97
C ILE A 333 12.49 -19.14 -4.75
N PHE A 334 13.82 -19.05 -4.74
CA PHE A 334 14.69 -20.01 -5.44
C PHE A 334 14.48 -21.44 -4.93
N VAL A 335 14.37 -21.62 -3.61
CA VAL A 335 14.11 -22.92 -2.99
C VAL A 335 12.71 -23.43 -3.35
N ILE A 336 11.69 -22.58 -3.32
CA ILE A 336 10.32 -22.96 -3.68
C ILE A 336 10.24 -23.35 -5.15
N ILE A 337 10.85 -22.58 -6.05
CA ILE A 337 10.94 -22.91 -7.48
C ILE A 337 11.67 -24.26 -7.64
N SER A 338 12.80 -24.45 -6.97
CA SER A 338 13.55 -25.70 -7.05
C SER A 338 12.76 -26.92 -6.54
N LEU A 339 11.83 -26.74 -5.61
CA LEU A 339 10.99 -27.81 -5.06
C LEU A 339 9.67 -28.01 -5.82
N GLY A 340 9.13 -26.97 -6.45
CA GLY A 340 7.85 -27.00 -7.16
C GLY A 340 7.96 -27.43 -8.63
N PHE A 341 9.16 -27.38 -9.23
CA PHE A 341 9.42 -27.83 -10.61
C PHE A 341 9.94 -29.28 -10.72
N TYR A 342 9.77 -30.09 -9.67
CA TYR A 342 10.28 -31.47 -9.61
C TYR A 342 9.18 -32.53 -9.55
#